data_AF-A0A0F8XE36-F1
#
_entry.id   AF-A0A0F8XE36-F1
#
_cell.length_a   1.000
_cell.length_b   1.000
_cell.length_c   1.000
_cell.angle_alpha   90.00
_cell.angle_beta   90.00
_cell.angle_gamma   90.00
#
_symmetry.space_group_name_H-M   'P 1'
#
loop_
_entity.id
_entity.type
_entity.pdbx_description
1 polymer ?
#
loop_
_entity_poly.entity_id
_entity_poly.type
_entity_poly.pdbx_seq_one_letter_code
_entity_poly.pdbx_strand_id
1 'polypeptide(L)'
;MELPNLGAHTKGKHVTGGQDAKEDTINDQGDLIDDSQNHVSTLDVTAGGTFNLDTPQGNLDQYLESGLIRIIGTPGAGTTIIVPDGDKRVAFENSSGQSTTIDTVTGATPTRTLVDGSAKIFHVR
;
A
#
# COMPACT_ATOMS: atom_id res chain seq x y z
N MET A 1 -46.90 27.90 26.34
CA MET A 1 -45.84 26.98 26.79
C MET A 1 -45.29 26.34 25.53
N GLU A 2 -44.27 26.97 24.93
CA GLU A 2 -43.68 26.48 23.68
C GLU A 2 -42.63 25.41 24.02
N LEU A 3 -42.77 24.24 23.40
CA LEU A 3 -41.79 23.17 23.51
C LEU A 3 -40.51 23.60 22.78
N PRO A 4 -39.32 23.52 23.41
CA PRO A 4 -38.09 23.77 22.69
C PRO A 4 -37.92 22.72 21.59
N ASN A 5 -37.78 23.19 20.36
CA ASN A 5 -37.50 22.37 19.18
C ASN A 5 -36.15 21.65 19.35
N LEU A 6 -36.16 20.35 19.65
CA LEU A 6 -34.99 19.45 19.69
C LEU A 6 -34.40 19.17 18.28
N GLY A 7 -34.57 20.07 17.32
CA GLY A 7 -34.12 19.90 15.93
C GLY A 7 -32.71 20.40 15.63
N ALA A 8 -32.06 21.14 16.54
CA ALA A 8 -30.72 21.67 16.31
C ALA A 8 -29.61 20.69 16.76
N HIS A 9 -29.79 19.39 16.49
CA HIS A 9 -28.68 18.46 16.57
C HIS A 9 -27.71 18.78 15.44
N THR A 10 -26.45 18.98 15.83
CA THR A 10 -25.21 19.17 15.07
C THR A 10 -24.94 18.06 14.03
N LYS A 11 -25.89 17.79 13.14
CA LYS A 11 -25.82 16.76 12.08
C LYS A 11 -24.76 17.05 11.02
N GLY A 12 -24.26 18.28 10.93
CA GLY A 12 -23.36 18.71 9.86
C GLY A 12 -21.86 18.63 10.15
N LYS A 13 -21.42 18.07 11.29
CA LYS A 13 -19.97 17.94 11.58
C LYS A 13 -19.46 16.51 11.63
N HIS A 14 -20.26 15.57 12.16
CA HIS A 14 -19.85 14.16 12.23
C HIS A 14 -20.02 13.42 10.90
N VAL A 15 -21.01 13.80 10.09
CA VAL A 15 -21.33 13.11 8.83
C VAL A 15 -20.42 13.61 7.71
N THR A 16 -20.20 14.93 7.60
CA THR A 16 -19.47 15.56 6.50
C THR A 16 -18.00 15.18 6.50
N GLY A 17 -17.24 15.42 7.58
CA GLY A 17 -15.82 15.08 7.61
C GLY A 17 -15.52 13.58 7.51
N GLY A 18 -16.46 12.73 7.94
CA GLY A 18 -16.36 11.28 7.76
C GLY A 18 -16.82 10.77 6.39
N GLN A 19 -17.56 11.57 5.62
CA GLN A 19 -17.90 11.29 4.24
C GLN A 19 -16.80 11.77 3.31
N ASP A 20 -16.26 12.97 3.55
CA ASP A 20 -15.14 13.54 2.79
C ASP A 20 -13.92 12.61 2.86
N ALA A 21 -13.52 12.19 4.06
CA ALA A 21 -12.39 11.25 4.23
C ALA A 21 -12.62 9.86 3.60
N LYS A 22 -13.89 9.45 3.44
CA LYS A 22 -14.23 8.19 2.75
C LYS A 22 -14.16 8.36 1.25
N GLU A 23 -14.67 9.48 0.74
CA GLU A 23 -14.61 9.82 -0.67
C GLU A 23 -13.15 9.92 -1.12
N ASP A 24 -12.32 10.64 -0.37
CA ASP A 24 -10.87 10.74 -0.61
C ASP A 24 -10.22 9.35 -0.62
N THR A 25 -10.50 8.53 0.40
CA THR A 25 -9.97 7.17 0.49
C THR A 25 -10.39 6.29 -0.70
N ILE A 26 -11.62 6.41 -1.18
CA ILE A 26 -12.14 5.62 -2.29
C ILE A 26 -11.55 6.11 -3.61
N ASN A 27 -11.47 7.42 -3.81
CA ASN A 27 -10.88 8.03 -5.00
C ASN A 27 -9.40 7.64 -5.11
N ASP A 28 -8.62 7.78 -4.03
CA ASP A 28 -7.22 7.34 -3.99
C ASP A 28 -7.06 5.85 -4.30
N GLN A 29 -8.02 5.02 -3.89
CA GLN A 29 -8.02 3.59 -4.20
C GLN A 29 -8.34 3.32 -5.68
N GLY A 30 -9.29 4.06 -6.25
CA GLY A 30 -9.64 3.97 -7.66
C GLY A 30 -8.49 4.39 -8.56
N ASP A 31 -7.85 5.51 -8.24
CA ASP A 31 -6.69 6.04 -8.97
C ASP A 31 -5.51 5.08 -8.89
N LEU A 32 -5.21 4.53 -7.69
CA LEU A 32 -4.16 3.52 -7.56
C LEU A 32 -4.46 2.27 -8.38
N ILE A 33 -5.72 1.85 -8.46
CA ILE A 33 -6.10 0.69 -9.28
C ILE A 33 -5.92 1.00 -10.77
N ASP A 34 -6.30 2.19 -11.24
CA ASP A 34 -6.10 2.61 -12.63
C ASP A 34 -4.60 2.70 -12.97
N ASP A 35 -3.81 3.35 -12.11
CA ASP A 35 -2.36 3.44 -12.24
C ASP A 35 -1.69 2.07 -12.21
N SER A 36 -2.17 1.16 -11.35
CA SER A 36 -1.66 -0.22 -11.28
C SER A 36 -1.93 -1.03 -12.55
N GLN A 37 -2.96 -0.67 -13.32
CA GLN A 37 -3.27 -1.28 -14.61
C GLN A 37 -2.45 -0.66 -15.74
N ASN A 38 -2.10 0.63 -15.64
CA ASN A 38 -1.32 1.34 -16.64
C ASN A 38 0.20 1.22 -16.44
N HIS A 39 0.68 1.05 -15.22
CA HIS A 39 2.10 1.09 -14.89
C HIS A 39 2.50 0.03 -13.85
N VAL A 40 3.30 -0.93 -14.31
CA VAL A 40 3.81 -2.04 -13.50
C VAL A 40 5.33 -2.01 -13.50
N SER A 41 5.93 -1.93 -12.31
CA SER A 41 7.36 -2.12 -12.13
C SER A 41 7.67 -3.55 -11.70
N THR A 42 8.81 -4.08 -12.17
CA THR A 42 9.23 -5.45 -11.87
C THR A 42 10.45 -5.43 -10.94
N LEU A 43 10.38 -6.20 -9.86
CA LEU A 43 11.46 -6.39 -8.89
C LEU A 43 11.93 -7.84 -8.95
N ASP A 44 13.16 -8.06 -9.41
CA ASP A 44 13.79 -9.38 -9.46
C ASP A 44 14.44 -9.72 -8.12
N VAL A 45 13.90 -10.75 -7.46
CA VAL A 45 14.38 -11.23 -6.16
C VAL A 45 15.15 -12.55 -6.26
N THR A 46 15.64 -12.95 -7.44
CA THR A 46 16.35 -14.22 -7.66
C THR A 46 17.52 -14.42 -6.69
N ALA A 47 18.23 -13.36 -6.32
CA ALA A 47 19.33 -13.43 -5.35
C ALA A 47 18.87 -13.78 -3.92
N GLY A 48 17.58 -13.62 -3.63
CA GLY A 48 17.00 -13.77 -2.30
C GLY A 48 17.41 -12.67 -1.32
N GLY A 49 17.05 -12.85 -0.06
CA GLY A 49 17.43 -11.94 1.02
C GLY A 49 16.49 -10.74 1.17
N THR A 50 17.07 -9.58 1.47
CA THR A 50 16.34 -8.35 1.78
C THR A 50 16.60 -7.29 0.71
N PHE A 51 15.54 -6.71 0.18
CA PHE A 51 15.56 -5.65 -0.82
C PHE A 51 15.07 -4.36 -0.18
N ASN A 52 15.94 -3.37 -0.05
CA ASN A 52 15.56 -2.08 0.53
C ASN A 52 15.31 -1.04 -0.56
N LEU A 53 14.04 -0.72 -0.78
CA LEU A 53 13.62 0.28 -1.76
C LEU A 53 13.93 1.70 -1.29
N ASP A 54 14.16 1.95 0.01
CA ASP A 54 14.52 3.27 0.55
C ASP A 54 15.98 3.69 0.29
N THR A 55 16.71 2.93 -0.53
CA THR A 55 18.09 3.24 -0.89
C THR A 55 18.19 3.69 -2.34
N PRO A 56 19.20 4.52 -2.70
CA PRO A 56 19.44 4.88 -4.11
C PRO A 56 19.60 3.66 -5.03
N GLN A 57 20.11 2.54 -4.49
CA GLN A 57 20.25 1.27 -5.21
C GLN A 57 18.92 0.53 -5.38
N GLY A 58 17.96 0.76 -4.49
CA GLY A 58 16.61 0.21 -4.56
C GLY A 58 15.70 0.89 -5.58
N ASN A 59 16.16 1.98 -6.21
CA ASN A 59 15.47 2.77 -7.23
C ASN A 59 14.03 3.13 -6.84
N LEU A 60 13.88 3.71 -5.64
CA LEU A 60 12.59 3.98 -5.03
C LEU A 60 11.59 4.67 -5.96
N ASP A 61 12.05 5.71 -6.65
CA ASP A 61 11.20 6.56 -7.48
C ASP A 61 10.54 5.75 -8.61
N GLN A 62 11.27 4.80 -9.21
CA GLN A 62 10.72 3.88 -10.21
C GLN A 62 9.55 3.07 -9.65
N TYR A 63 9.68 2.59 -8.42
CA TYR A 63 8.71 1.72 -7.78
C TYR A 63 7.55 2.47 -7.14
N LEU A 64 7.76 3.69 -6.65
CA LEU A 64 6.72 4.55 -6.07
C LEU A 64 5.90 5.30 -7.13
N GLU A 65 6.44 5.55 -8.32
CA GLU A 65 5.64 6.02 -9.47
C GLU A 65 4.76 4.91 -10.07
N SER A 66 5.02 3.65 -9.70
CA SER A 66 4.24 2.51 -10.18
C SER A 66 3.12 2.19 -9.20
N GLY A 67 1.88 2.10 -9.70
CA GLY A 67 0.75 1.64 -8.88
C GLY A 67 0.91 0.18 -8.45
N LEU A 68 1.64 -0.64 -9.24
CA LEU A 68 1.93 -2.05 -8.97
C LEU A 68 3.42 -2.39 -9.05
N ILE A 69 3.91 -3.10 -8.04
CA ILE A 69 5.22 -3.73 -8.01
C ILE A 69 5.04 -5.25 -8.12
N ARG A 70 5.52 -5.84 -9.22
CA ARG A 70 5.53 -7.28 -9.45
C ARG A 70 6.87 -7.87 -9.03
N ILE A 71 6.83 -8.77 -8.06
CA ILE A 71 7.96 -9.49 -7.50
C ILE A 71 8.14 -10.78 -8.30
N ILE A 72 9.30 -10.95 -8.92
CA ILE A 72 9.63 -12.08 -9.79
C ILE A 72 10.97 -12.72 -9.40
N GLY A 73 11.32 -13.83 -10.06
CA GLY A 73 12.55 -14.57 -9.77
C GLY A 73 12.32 -15.63 -8.71
N THR A 74 13.10 -16.71 -8.70
CA THR A 74 12.86 -17.87 -7.82
C THR A 74 13.95 -18.00 -6.77
N PRO A 75 13.86 -17.28 -5.64
CA PRO A 75 14.83 -17.39 -4.57
C PRO A 75 14.75 -18.76 -3.88
N GLY A 76 15.87 -19.20 -3.31
CA GLY A 76 15.93 -20.46 -2.54
C GLY A 76 15.16 -20.42 -1.21
N ALA A 77 14.77 -19.23 -0.75
CA ALA A 77 14.01 -19.00 0.49
C ALA A 77 13.10 -17.78 0.35
N GLY A 78 12.23 -17.56 1.33
CA GLY A 78 11.40 -16.35 1.40
C GLY A 78 12.24 -15.06 1.43
N THR A 79 11.69 -13.99 0.89
CA THR A 79 12.38 -12.70 0.76
C THR A 79 11.74 -11.64 1.63
N THR A 80 12.46 -10.55 1.88
CA THR A 80 11.93 -9.38 2.58
C THR A 80 12.12 -8.16 1.69
N ILE A 81 11.08 -7.34 1.56
CA ILE A 81 11.11 -6.06 0.88
C ILE A 81 10.86 -4.99 1.93
N ILE A 82 11.81 -4.08 2.07
CA ILE A 82 11.70 -2.90 2.91
C ILE A 82 11.25 -1.76 2.02
N VAL A 83 10.08 -1.20 2.34
CA VAL A 83 9.58 0.04 1.73
C VAL A 83 9.87 1.21 2.67
N PRO A 84 10.08 2.43 2.15
CA PRO A 84 10.21 3.62 2.99
C PRO A 84 8.97 3.81 3.86
N ASP A 85 9.15 4.41 5.03
CA ASP A 85 8.02 4.88 5.82
C ASP A 85 7.28 6.02 5.08
N GLY A 86 5.99 6.18 5.36
CA GLY A 86 5.21 7.30 4.85
C GLY A 86 3.79 6.90 4.47
N ASP A 87 2.90 7.89 4.38
CA ASP A 87 1.46 7.69 4.16
C ASP A 87 1.16 7.43 2.68
N LYS A 88 1.48 6.23 2.20
CA LYS A 88 1.32 5.82 0.79
C LYS A 88 0.66 4.46 0.66
N ARG A 89 -0.03 4.25 -0.46
CA ARG A 89 -0.61 2.96 -0.83
C ARG A 89 0.16 2.39 -2.01
N VAL A 90 0.58 1.14 -1.91
CA VAL A 90 1.35 0.45 -2.94
C VAL A 90 0.78 -0.94 -3.13
N ALA A 91 0.54 -1.36 -4.38
CA ALA A 91 0.18 -2.72 -4.68
C ALA A 91 1.42 -3.58 -4.92
N PHE A 92 1.45 -4.76 -4.34
CA PHE A 92 2.47 -5.78 -4.62
C PHE A 92 1.80 -7.03 -5.16
N GLU A 93 2.38 -7.60 -6.21
CA GLU A 93 2.06 -8.93 -6.73
C GLU A 93 3.27 -9.83 -6.55
N ASN A 94 3.09 -11.00 -5.94
CA ASN A 94 4.15 -11.97 -5.76
C ASN A 94 4.02 -13.10 -6.77
N SER A 95 5.03 -13.27 -7.61
CA SER A 95 5.18 -14.37 -8.56
C SER A 95 6.57 -15.01 -8.44
N SER A 96 7.15 -14.97 -7.24
CA SER A 96 8.53 -15.43 -7.00
C SER A 96 8.64 -16.92 -6.69
N GLY A 97 7.53 -17.66 -6.60
CA GLY A 97 7.52 -19.05 -6.14
C GLY A 97 7.81 -19.23 -4.65
N GLN A 98 7.92 -18.13 -3.88
CA GLN A 98 8.18 -18.13 -2.45
C GLN A 98 7.31 -17.08 -1.74
N SER A 99 7.16 -17.18 -0.42
CA SER A 99 6.54 -16.12 0.36
C SER A 99 7.47 -14.92 0.51
N THR A 100 6.92 -13.72 0.36
CA THR A 100 7.64 -12.45 0.50
C THR A 100 7.07 -11.67 1.66
N THR A 101 7.94 -11.12 2.49
CA THR A 101 7.59 -10.26 3.61
C THR A 101 7.74 -8.81 3.19
N ILE A 102 6.70 -8.00 3.37
CA ILE A 102 6.74 -6.56 3.15
C ILE A 102 6.82 -5.89 4.52
N ASP A 103 7.81 -5.03 4.70
CA ASP A 103 8.03 -4.27 5.92
C ASP A 103 8.39 -2.82 5.62
N THR A 104 8.30 -1.98 6.64
CA THR A 104 8.68 -0.56 6.60
C THR A 104 10.05 -0.34 7.23
N VAL A 105 10.76 0.72 6.85
CA VAL A 105 12.10 1.04 7.37
C VAL A 105 12.12 1.09 8.89
N THR A 106 11.11 1.69 9.52
CA THR A 106 10.99 1.76 10.98
C THR A 106 10.21 0.60 11.60
N GLY A 107 9.59 -0.26 10.78
CA GLY A 107 8.63 -1.27 11.25
C GLY A 107 7.35 -0.68 11.83
N ALA A 108 7.05 0.60 11.56
CA ALA A 108 5.85 1.28 12.04
C ALA A 108 4.56 0.66 11.47
N THR A 109 4.63 0.14 10.25
CA THR A 109 3.54 -0.64 9.65
C THR A 109 3.72 -2.12 10.00
N PRO A 110 2.63 -2.84 10.39
CA PRO A 110 2.73 -4.27 10.67
C PRO A 110 3.31 -5.03 9.48
N THR A 111 4.41 -5.75 9.73
CA THR A 111 5.01 -6.68 8.78
C THR A 111 3.95 -7.58 8.17
N ARG A 112 3.93 -7.70 6.84
CA ARG A 112 2.92 -8.50 6.16
C ARG A 112 3.54 -9.50 5.20
N THR A 113 3.04 -10.73 5.28
CA THR A 113 3.43 -11.79 4.34
C THR A 113 2.51 -11.80 3.13
N LEU A 114 3.13 -11.76 1.95
CA LEU A 114 2.53 -11.95 0.63
C LEU A 114 2.96 -13.31 0.10
N VAL A 115 2.03 -14.26 0.05
CA VAL A 115 2.29 -15.61 -0.47
C VAL A 115 2.46 -15.58 -1.99
N ASP A 116 3.12 -16.59 -2.54
CA ASP A 116 3.24 -16.72 -3.99
C ASP A 116 1.88 -16.76 -4.70
N GLY A 117 1.82 -16.20 -5.89
CA GLY A 117 0.61 -16.07 -6.71
C GLY A 117 -0.44 -15.09 -6.18
N SER A 118 -0.10 -14.28 -5.16
CA SER A 118 -1.05 -13.33 -4.57
C SER A 118 -0.68 -11.88 -4.82
N ALA A 119 -1.70 -11.02 -4.95
CA ALA A 119 -1.55 -9.59 -5.04
C ALA A 119 -2.33 -8.88 -3.93
N LYS A 120 -1.74 -7.86 -3.31
CA LYS A 120 -2.35 -7.08 -2.23
C LYS A 120 -1.90 -5.62 -2.26
N ILE A 121 -2.81 -4.73 -1.87
CA ILE A 121 -2.51 -3.32 -1.60
C ILE A 121 -2.09 -3.19 -0.13
N PHE A 122 -0.98 -2.51 0.10
CA PHE A 122 -0.44 -2.21 1.41
C PHE A 122 -0.55 -0.72 1.66
N HIS A 123 -1.11 -0.36 2.81
CA HIS A 123 -1.04 1.00 3.32
C HIS A 123 0.22 1.08 4.19
N VAL A 124 1.19 1.82 3.69
CA VAL A 124 2.43 2.16 4.38
C VAL A 124 2.14 3.36 5.29
N ARG A 125 2.68 3.35 6.51
CA ARG A 125 2.59 4.42 7.52
C ARG A 125 3.87 4.46 8.34
#